data_AF-A0AAE5LNX7-F1
#
_entry.id   AF-A0AAE5LNX7-F1
#
_cell.length_a   1.000
_cell.length_b   1.000
_cell.length_c   1.000
_cell.angle_alpha   90.00
_cell.angle_beta   90.00
_cell.angle_gamma   90.00
#
_symmetry.space_group_name_H-M   'P 1'
#
loop_
_entity.id
_entity.type
_entity.pdbx_description
1 polymer ?
#
loop_
_entity_poly.entity_id
_entity_poly.type
_entity_poly.pdbx_seq_one_letter_code
_entity_poly.pdbx_strand_id
1 'polypeptide(L)'
;MVDYIKLFDKIIEFINWHTLKHAAFKLNTDNKVSKFFTKDHLKSMIYHYISQKDSLRDLSFGIYMSSKLKETVASVSLSTLSYHNNKRNY
;
A
#
# COMPACT_ATOMS: atom_id res chain seq x y z
N MET A 1 -3.24 -6.01 22.73
CA MET A 1 -2.65 -6.19 21.39
C MET A 1 -3.47 -5.34 20.44
N VAL A 2 -2.89 -4.29 19.83
CA VAL A 2 -3.65 -3.42 18.92
C VAL A 2 -4.01 -4.23 17.68
N ASP A 3 -5.29 -4.25 17.32
CA ASP A 3 -5.73 -4.88 16.09
C ASP A 3 -5.41 -3.95 14.90
N TYR A 4 -4.16 -4.05 14.43
CA TYR A 4 -3.63 -3.26 13.33
C TYR A 4 -4.45 -3.41 12.05
N ILE A 5 -5.14 -4.55 11.88
CA ILE A 5 -6.01 -4.81 10.73
C ILE A 5 -7.27 -3.95 10.84
N LYS A 6 -7.90 -3.89 12.02
CA LYS A 6 -9.08 -3.05 12.25
C LYS A 6 -8.77 -1.54 12.12
N LEU A 7 -7.60 -1.12 12.58
CA LEU A 7 -7.14 0.27 12.42
C LEU A 7 -6.85 0.59 10.94
N PHE A 8 -6.20 -0.32 10.22
CA PHE A 8 -5.99 -0.20 8.78
C PHE A 8 -7.32 -0.09 8.02
N ASP A 9 -8.28 -0.97 8.30
CA ASP A 9 -9.62 -0.95 7.69
C ASP A 9 -10.32 0.40 7.88
N LYS A 10 -10.26 0.96 9.10
CA LYS A 10 -10.84 2.28 9.37
C LYS A 10 -10.15 3.40 8.58
N ILE A 11 -8.83 3.38 8.47
CA ILE A 11 -8.09 4.42 7.73
C ILE A 11 -8.38 4.36 6.23
N ILE A 12 -8.47 3.15 5.65
CA ILE A 12 -8.77 3.01 4.23
C ILE A 12 -10.22 3.37 3.88
N GLU A 13 -11.14 3.30 4.83
CA GLU A 13 -12.53 3.78 4.67
C GLU A 13 -12.61 5.30 4.52
N PHE A 14 -11.73 6.06 5.20
CA PHE A 14 -11.73 7.53 5.12
C PHE A 14 -11.18 8.07 3.80
N ILE A 15 -10.46 7.25 3.03
CA ILE A 15 -9.83 7.69 1.78
C ILE A 15 -10.82 7.55 0.63
N ASN A 16 -11.14 8.68 -0.02
CA ASN A 16 -11.89 8.64 -1.27
C ASN A 16 -11.00 8.16 -2.43
N TRP A 17 -11.05 6.85 -2.67
CA TRP A 17 -10.24 6.19 -3.70
C TRP A 17 -10.55 6.64 -5.13
N HIS A 18 -11.77 7.09 -5.40
CA HIS A 18 -12.15 7.64 -6.70
C HIS A 18 -11.45 8.97 -6.96
N THR A 19 -11.51 9.88 -5.99
CA THR A 19 -10.81 11.17 -6.05
C THR A 19 -9.30 10.97 -6.17
N LEU A 20 -8.72 10.05 -5.39
CA LEU A 20 -7.29 9.73 -5.47
C LEU A 20 -6.90 9.23 -6.88
N LYS A 21 -7.67 8.30 -7.44
CA LYS A 21 -7.42 7.77 -8.79
C LYS A 21 -7.50 8.88 -9.85
N HIS A 22 -8.52 9.73 -9.77
CA HIS A 22 -8.70 10.83 -10.71
C HIS A 22 -7.55 11.85 -10.61
N ALA A 23 -7.13 12.20 -9.39
CA ALA A 23 -6.01 13.11 -9.16
C ALA A 23 -4.68 12.52 -9.68
N ALA A 24 -4.39 11.25 -9.38
CA ALA A 24 -3.18 10.58 -9.84
C ALA A 24 -3.10 10.52 -11.38
N PHE A 25 -4.23 10.27 -12.04
CA PHE A 25 -4.30 10.29 -13.50
C PHE A 25 -4.10 11.70 -14.06
N LYS A 26 -4.80 12.71 -13.51
CA LYS A 26 -4.71 14.10 -13.96
C LYS A 26 -3.30 14.68 -13.82
N LEU A 27 -2.58 14.31 -12.77
CA LEU A 27 -1.21 14.77 -12.52
C LEU A 27 -0.15 13.92 -13.23
N ASN A 28 -0.55 12.88 -13.98
CA ASN A 28 0.35 11.90 -14.58
C ASN A 28 1.35 11.29 -13.56
N THR A 29 0.90 11.13 -12.31
CA THR A 29 1.67 10.57 -11.20
C THR A 29 1.21 9.16 -10.85
N ASP A 30 0.39 8.53 -11.69
CA ASP A 30 -0.09 7.19 -11.40
C ASP A 30 1.07 6.20 -11.52
N ASN A 31 1.33 5.45 -10.45
CA ASN A 31 2.42 4.46 -10.36
C ASN A 31 2.20 3.21 -11.23
N LYS A 32 1.53 3.37 -12.39
CA LYS A 32 0.99 2.33 -13.25
C LYS A 32 2.09 1.48 -13.89
N VAL A 33 2.73 0.63 -13.10
CA VAL A 33 3.73 -0.35 -13.53
C VAL A 33 3.12 -1.73 -13.32
N SER A 34 2.92 -2.49 -14.39
CA SER A 34 2.48 -3.90 -14.32
C SER A 34 1.27 -4.15 -13.40
N LYS A 35 0.22 -3.32 -13.50
CA LYS A 35 -1.03 -3.36 -12.70
C LYS A 35 -0.91 -2.86 -11.25
N PHE A 36 0.22 -2.29 -10.86
CA PHE A 36 0.36 -1.60 -9.59
C PHE A 36 -0.12 -0.16 -9.72
N PHE A 37 -1.15 0.24 -8.96
CA PHE A 37 -1.66 1.61 -9.00
C PHE A 37 -1.26 2.38 -7.74
N THR A 38 -1.33 3.71 -7.81
CA THR A 38 -1.09 4.60 -6.67
C THR A 38 -1.91 4.22 -5.43
N LYS A 39 -3.14 3.73 -5.67
CA LYS A 39 -4.03 3.19 -4.64
C LYS A 39 -3.40 2.03 -3.86
N ASP A 40 -2.86 1.05 -4.57
CA ASP A 40 -2.34 -0.19 -3.97
C ASP A 40 -1.00 0.07 -3.27
N HIS A 41 -0.20 1.00 -3.81
CA HIS A 41 1.00 1.52 -3.15
C HIS A 41 0.66 2.21 -1.83
N LEU A 42 -0.33 3.10 -1.83
CA LEU A 42 -0.72 3.82 -0.63
C LEU A 42 -1.24 2.87 0.45
N LYS A 43 -2.06 1.88 0.09
CA LYS A 43 -2.52 0.85 1.02
C LYS A 43 -1.37 0.06 1.65
N SER A 44 -0.39 -0.36 0.83
CA SER A 44 0.82 -1.04 1.31
C SER A 44 1.56 -0.21 2.36
N MET A 45 1.76 1.07 2.09
CA MET A 45 2.53 1.96 2.98
C MET A 45 1.78 2.31 4.26
N ILE A 46 0.45 2.51 4.19
CA ILE A 46 -0.37 2.72 5.39
C ILE A 46 -0.30 1.50 6.31
N TYR A 47 -0.46 0.29 5.75
CA TYR A 47 -0.35 -0.93 6.54
C TYR A 47 1.05 -1.10 7.13
N HIS A 48 2.11 -0.82 6.36
CA HIS A 48 3.50 -0.86 6.82
C HIS A 48 3.72 0.02 8.06
N TYR A 49 3.24 1.25 7.99
CA TYR A 49 3.44 2.25 9.03
C TYR A 49 2.66 1.90 10.31
N ILE A 50 1.40 1.49 10.17
CA ILE A 50 0.54 1.11 11.31
C ILE A 50 1.07 -0.14 12.02
N SER A 51 1.58 -1.11 11.26
CA SER A 51 2.09 -2.36 11.80
C SER A 51 3.48 -2.23 12.43
N GLN A 52 4.07 -1.03 12.42
CA GLN A 52 5.40 -0.70 12.97
C GLN A 52 6.45 -1.73 12.57
N LYS A 53 6.40 -2.19 11.31
CA LYS A 53 7.34 -3.18 10.81
C LYS A 53 8.65 -2.50 10.43
N ASP A 54 9.75 -3.06 10.92
CA ASP A 54 11.10 -2.52 10.67
C ASP A 54 11.58 -2.76 9.23
N SER A 55 10.91 -3.65 8.48
CA SER A 55 11.31 -3.95 7.10
C SER A 55 10.15 -4.16 6.14
N LEU A 56 10.40 -3.89 4.86
CA LEU A 56 9.51 -4.26 3.75
C LEU A 56 9.35 -5.78 3.61
N ARG A 57 10.28 -6.60 4.16
CA ARG A 57 10.15 -8.07 4.17
C ARG A 57 9.06 -8.52 5.13
N ASP A 58 8.97 -7.89 6.30
CA ASP A 58 7.91 -8.17 7.26
C ASP A 58 6.53 -7.75 6.74
N LEU A 59 6.49 -6.71 5.89
CA LEU A 59 5.30 -6.34 5.14
C LEU A 59 4.86 -7.46 4.19
N SER A 60 5.78 -7.95 3.35
CA SER A 60 5.49 -9.03 2.39
C SER A 60 5.02 -10.31 3.10
N PHE A 61 5.58 -10.62 4.26
CA PHE A 61 5.16 -11.75 5.08
C PHE A 61 3.77 -11.54 5.67
N GLY A 62 3.49 -10.36 6.24
CA GLY A 62 2.17 -10.02 6.79
C GLY A 62 1.05 -9.98 5.74
N ILE A 63 1.34 -9.50 4.53
CA ILE A 63 0.40 -9.51 3.40
C ILE A 63 0.16 -10.95 2.90
N TYR A 64 1.20 -11.79 2.84
CA TYR A 64 1.07 -13.19 2.43
C TYR A 64 0.20 -14.01 3.41
N MET A 65 0.35 -13.75 4.71
CA MET A 65 -0.34 -14.50 5.77
C MET A 65 -1.81 -14.11 5.98
N SER A 66 -2.31 -13.04 5.34
CA SER A 66 -3.70 -12.61 5.43
C SER A 66 -4.34 -12.53 4.05
N SER A 67 -5.30 -13.42 3.78
CA SER A 67 -6.06 -13.46 2.52
C SER A 67 -6.74 -12.13 2.21
N LYS A 68 -7.30 -11.47 3.24
CA LYS A 68 -7.94 -10.15 3.14
C LYS A 68 -6.94 -9.05 2.75
N LEU A 69 -5.74 -9.05 3.33
CA LEU A 69 -4.68 -8.10 2.96
C LEU A 69 -4.12 -8.40 1.56
N LYS A 70 -4.01 -9.68 1.20
CA LYS A 70 -3.56 -10.12 -0.12
C LYS A 70 -4.49 -9.64 -1.25
N GLU A 71 -5.81 -9.65 -1.02
CA GLU A 71 -6.81 -9.08 -1.94
C GLU A 71 -6.79 -7.55 -1.95
N THR A 72 -6.57 -6.92 -0.79
CA THR A 72 -6.64 -5.46 -0.63
C THR A 72 -5.40 -4.74 -1.14
N VAL A 73 -4.25 -5.38 -1.02
CA VAL A 73 -2.92 -4.84 -1.35
C VAL A 73 -2.37 -5.44 -2.66
N ALA A 74 -2.99 -6.50 -3.19
CA ALA A 74 -2.72 -7.09 -4.51
C ALA A 74 -1.24 -7.31 -4.85
N SER A 75 -0.70 -8.46 -4.45
CA SER A 75 0.54 -9.12 -4.96
C SER A 75 1.70 -8.22 -5.41
N VAL A 76 1.94 -7.10 -4.75
CA VAL A 76 3.05 -6.21 -5.12
C VAL A 76 4.33 -6.89 -4.71
N SER A 77 5.24 -7.11 -5.66
CA SER A 77 6.55 -7.66 -5.31
C SER A 77 7.30 -6.65 -4.44
N LEU A 78 8.05 -7.17 -3.47
CA LEU A 78 8.91 -6.36 -2.59
C LEU A 78 9.91 -5.52 -3.40
N SER A 79 10.37 -6.05 -4.53
CA SER A 79 11.21 -5.34 -5.51
C SER A 79 10.51 -4.10 -6.11
N THR A 80 9.21 -4.19 -6.42
CA THR A 80 8.44 -3.05 -6.93
C THR A 80 8.26 -1.97 -5.86
N LEU A 81 7.94 -2.36 -4.63
CA LEU A 81 7.82 -1.42 -3.49
C LEU A 81 9.15 -0.71 -3.21
N SER A 82 10.25 -1.46 -3.14
CA SER A 82 11.58 -0.92 -2.87
C SER A 82 12.02 0.09 -3.96
N TYR A 83 11.81 -0.26 -5.24
CA TYR A 83 12.16 0.61 -6.36
C TYR A 83 11.43 1.96 -6.32
N HIS A 84 10.14 1.97 -6.00
CA HIS A 84 9.36 3.21 -5.92
C HIS A 84 9.71 4.04 -4.68
N ASN A 85 10.05 3.41 -3.56
CA ASN A 85 10.47 4.11 -2.35
C ASN A 85 11.87 4.73 -2.48
N ASN A 86 12.81 4.08 -3.19
CA ASN A 86 14.16 4.61 -3.42
C ASN A 86 14.21 5.86 -4.30
N LYS A 87 13.16 6.13 -5.08
CA LYS A 87 13.06 7.33 -5.93
C LYS A 87 12.43 8.53 -5.22
N ARG A 88 12.03 8.39 -3.95
CA ARG A 88 11.47 9.49 -3.16
C ARG A 88 12.56 10.10 -2.29
N ASN A 89 12.80 11.40 -2.47
CA ASN A 89 13.52 12.18 -1.47
C ASN A 89 12.57 12.39 -0.29
N TYR A 90 12.95 11.88 0.89
CA TYR A 90 12.25 12.14 2.15
C TYR A 90 12.60 13.54 2.65
#